data_AF-A0A645IZV4-F1
#
_entry.id   AF-A0A645IZV4-F1
#
_cell.length_a   1.000
_cell.length_b   1.000
_cell.length_c   1.000
_cell.angle_alpha   90.00
_cell.angle_beta   90.00
_cell.angle_gamma   90.00
#
_symmetry.space_group_name_H-M   'P 1'
#
loop_
_entity.id
_entity.type
_entity.pdbx_description
1 polymer ?
#
loop_
_entity_poly.entity_id
_entity_poly.type
_entity_poly.pdbx_seq_one_letter_code
_entity_poly.pdbx_strand_id
1 'polypeptide(L)'
;MGQSLDYIYEWDHDMNLVVSAELMDDNNVLYALGYNLIDVQKTQFRVGESLTLKLVTSDSYPDVKRPSSVKWYFNDIARNTGDVIVLTAGSHTIRAVLDFGDHTDTIVQEIFVSQ
;
A
#
# COMPACT_ATOMS: atom_id res chain seq x y z
N MET A 1 13.69 44.23 1.61
CA MET A 1 13.80 43.11 0.66
C MET A 1 14.16 41.87 1.45
N GLY A 2 13.44 40.77 1.22
CA GLY A 2 13.66 39.49 1.87
C GLY A 2 12.43 38.96 2.60
N GLN A 3 11.34 38.67 1.87
CA GLN A 3 10.34 37.72 2.37
C GLN A 3 10.87 36.31 2.16
N SER A 4 10.69 35.42 3.14
CA SER A 4 10.61 33.97 2.99
C SER A 4 10.79 33.33 4.37
N LEU A 5 10.00 32.37 4.84
CA LEU A 5 8.79 31.68 4.41
C LEU A 5 8.32 31.07 5.73
N ASP A 6 7.15 31.45 6.25
CA ASP A 6 6.55 30.74 7.38
C ASP A 6 6.18 29.34 6.89
N TYR A 7 6.95 28.33 7.29
CA TYR A 7 6.58 26.93 7.09
C TYR A 7 5.44 26.61 8.06
N ILE A 8 4.21 26.81 7.59
CA ILE A 8 3.02 26.24 8.23
C ILE A 8 3.07 24.74 7.94
N TYR A 9 3.52 23.95 8.91
CA TYR A 9 3.25 22.51 8.94
C TYR A 9 1.77 22.32 9.28
N GLU A 10 0.91 22.30 8.26
CA GLU A 10 -0.47 21.83 8.39
C GLU A 10 -0.44 20.31 8.55
N TRP A 11 -0.70 19.85 9.77
CA TRP A 11 -1.04 18.46 10.05
C TRP A 11 -2.48 18.23 9.58
N ASP A 12 -2.66 17.96 8.29
CA ASP A 12 -3.92 17.45 7.78
C ASP A 12 -4.09 16.01 8.27
N HIS A 13 -4.90 15.83 9.32
CA HIS A 13 -5.17 14.55 9.97
C HIS A 13 -6.19 13.69 9.18
N ASP A 14 -6.08 13.66 7.86
CA ASP A 14 -6.81 12.72 6.99
C ASP A 14 -5.91 11.52 6.66
N MET A 15 -5.44 10.82 7.70
CA MET A 15 -4.58 9.64 7.54
C MET A 15 -5.41 8.39 7.15
N ASN A 16 -5.77 8.26 5.86
CA ASN A 16 -6.29 7.00 5.29
C ASN A 16 -5.17 6.02 4.89
N LEU A 17 -4.02 6.04 5.56
CA LEU A 17 -2.92 5.13 5.25
C LEU A 17 -2.31 4.59 6.54
N VAL A 18 -3.04 3.69 7.19
CA VAL A 18 -2.44 2.79 8.19
C VAL A 18 -2.00 1.55 7.44
N VAL A 19 -0.71 1.50 7.09
CA VAL A 19 -0.07 0.26 6.65
C VAL A 19 0.45 -0.44 7.89
N SER A 20 -0.31 -1.42 8.39
CA SER A 20 0.22 -2.31 9.43
C SER A 20 0.93 -3.48 8.75
N ALA A 21 2.23 -3.58 9.02
CA ALA A 21 3.04 -4.74 8.71
C ALA A 21 3.61 -5.26 10.03
N GLU A 22 3.37 -6.53 10.35
CA GLU A 22 4.12 -7.22 11.39
C GLU A 22 5.48 -7.59 10.80
N LEU A 23 6.50 -6.79 11.08
CA LEU A 23 7.85 -7.00 10.57
C LEU A 23 8.71 -7.72 11.61
N MET A 24 9.54 -8.66 11.17
CA MET A 24 10.72 -9.07 11.92
C MET A 24 11.85 -8.06 11.67
N ASP A 25 12.70 -7.82 12.68
CA ASP A 25 13.60 -6.66 12.82
C ASP A 25 14.49 -6.29 11.60
N ASP A 26 14.72 -7.20 10.65
CA ASP A 26 15.57 -6.97 9.46
C ASP A 26 14.83 -6.36 8.25
N ASN A 27 13.48 -6.29 8.24
CA ASN A 27 12.69 -5.85 7.07
C ASN A 27 12.42 -4.32 7.00
N ASN A 28 12.94 -3.54 7.96
CA ASN A 28 12.62 -2.11 8.09
C ASN A 28 13.24 -1.23 6.97
N VAL A 29 14.40 -1.64 6.43
CA VAL A 29 15.09 -0.89 5.35
C VAL A 29 14.36 -1.02 4.01
N LEU A 30 13.81 -2.19 3.69
CA LEU A 30 13.13 -2.44 2.42
C LEU A 30 11.79 -1.69 2.35
N TYR A 31 11.05 -1.67 3.45
CA TYR A 31 9.83 -0.88 3.58
C TYR A 31 10.11 0.62 3.42
N ALA A 32 11.18 1.13 4.05
CA ALA A 32 11.60 2.53 3.90
C ALA A 32 11.95 2.92 2.45
N LEU A 33 12.34 1.94 1.62
CA LEU A 33 12.62 2.12 0.19
C LEU A 33 11.38 1.92 -0.70
N GLY A 34 10.21 1.67 -0.11
CA GLY A 34 8.95 1.46 -0.82
C GLY A 34 8.81 0.09 -1.48
N TYR A 35 9.68 -0.87 -1.14
CA TYR A 35 9.63 -2.22 -1.67
C TYR A 35 8.46 -3.01 -1.07
N ASN A 36 7.78 -3.80 -1.91
CA ASN A 36 6.58 -4.55 -1.55
C ASN A 36 5.44 -3.69 -0.99
N LEU A 37 5.43 -2.36 -1.17
CA LEU A 37 4.23 -1.57 -0.88
C LEU A 37 3.14 -1.85 -1.90
N ILE A 38 1.88 -1.58 -1.56
CA ILE A 38 0.80 -1.61 -2.56
C ILE A 38 0.97 -0.36 -3.44
N ASP A 39 1.06 -0.54 -4.76
CA ASP A 39 1.28 0.57 -5.71
C ASP A 39 -0.01 1.39 -5.90
N VAL A 40 -0.25 2.27 -4.93
CA VAL A 40 -1.43 3.12 -4.87
C VAL A 40 -0.98 4.56 -4.66
N GLN A 41 -0.83 5.31 -5.75
CA GLN A 41 -0.34 6.69 -5.72
C GLN A 41 -1.39 7.73 -5.27
N LYS A 42 -2.56 7.28 -4.79
CA LYS A 42 -3.71 8.16 -4.53
C LYS A 42 -4.25 7.96 -3.12
N THR A 43 -4.45 9.07 -2.41
CA THR A 43 -4.97 9.09 -1.04
C THR A 43 -6.49 9.22 -0.96
N GLN A 44 -7.15 9.57 -2.07
CA GLN A 44 -8.59 9.76 -2.15
C GLN A 44 -9.18 9.02 -3.35
N PHE A 45 -10.21 8.22 -3.11
CA PHE A 45 -10.90 7.47 -4.16
C PHE A 45 -12.32 7.97 -4.35
N ARG A 46 -12.83 7.88 -5.58
CA ARG A 46 -14.23 8.16 -5.91
C ARG A 46 -14.94 6.92 -6.40
N VAL A 47 -16.25 6.88 -6.20
CA VAL A 47 -17.10 5.82 -6.75
C VAL A 47 -16.89 5.67 -8.26
N GLY A 48 -16.80 4.43 -8.72
CA GLY A 48 -16.62 4.09 -10.13
C GLY A 48 -15.18 4.13 -10.62
N GLU A 49 -14.23 4.62 -9.82
CA GLU A 49 -12.81 4.48 -10.14
C GLU A 49 -12.38 3.02 -10.09
N SER A 50 -11.32 2.71 -10.85
CA SER A 50 -10.72 1.38 -10.90
C SER A 50 -9.43 1.34 -10.09
N LEU A 51 -9.31 0.33 -9.24
CA LEU A 51 -8.12 0.03 -8.45
C LEU A 51 -7.50 -1.26 -8.97
N THR A 52 -6.19 -1.25 -9.25
CA THR A 52 -5.43 -2.44 -9.64
C THR A 52 -4.58 -2.92 -8.48
N LEU A 53 -4.70 -4.19 -8.09
CA LEU A 53 -3.91 -4.76 -7.01
C LEU A 53 -2.54 -5.24 -7.50
N LYS A 54 -1.47 -4.56 -7.10
CA LYS A 54 -0.09 -4.93 -7.40
C LYS A 54 0.88 -4.33 -6.37
N LEU A 55 2.05 -4.93 -6.23
CA LEU A 55 3.12 -4.39 -5.42
C LEU A 55 3.97 -3.39 -6.21
N VAL A 56 4.55 -2.43 -5.51
CA VAL A 56 5.69 -1.64 -5.97
C VAL A 56 6.90 -2.56 -5.96
N THR A 57 7.37 -2.94 -7.14
CA THR A 57 8.61 -3.69 -7.32
C THR A 57 9.62 -2.82 -8.04
N SER A 58 10.77 -2.56 -7.42
CA SER A 58 11.88 -1.88 -8.07
C SER A 58 12.85 -2.93 -8.62
N ASP A 59 12.98 -2.97 -9.94
CA ASP A 59 13.98 -3.81 -10.63
C ASP A 59 15.42 -3.38 -10.35
N SER A 60 15.61 -2.19 -9.75
CA SER A 60 16.91 -1.64 -9.40
C SER A 60 17.57 -2.33 -8.20
N TYR A 61 16.88 -3.25 -7.52
CA TYR A 61 17.41 -3.98 -6.35
C TYR A 61 17.43 -5.50 -6.59
N PRO A 62 18.39 -6.00 -7.39
CA PRO A 62 18.47 -7.42 -7.76
C PRO A 62 18.79 -8.34 -6.58
N ASP A 63 19.44 -7.82 -5.54
CA ASP A 63 19.84 -8.60 -4.35
C ASP A 63 18.75 -8.67 -3.27
N VAL A 64 17.61 -8.01 -3.50
CA VAL A 64 16.49 -8.05 -2.55
C VAL A 64 15.64 -9.27 -2.80
N LYS A 65 15.38 -10.03 -1.73
CA LYS A 65 14.52 -11.22 -1.79
C LYS A 65 13.11 -10.82 -2.20
N ARG A 66 12.60 -11.46 -3.26
CA ARG A 66 11.23 -11.29 -3.75
C ARG A 66 10.30 -12.30 -3.09
N PRO A 67 9.05 -11.91 -2.77
CA PRO A 67 8.07 -12.90 -2.37
C PRO A 67 7.90 -13.88 -3.51
N SER A 68 7.98 -15.17 -3.18
CA SER A 68 7.74 -16.28 -4.09
C SER A 68 6.28 -16.33 -4.55
N SER A 69 5.36 -15.86 -3.71
CA SER A 69 3.95 -15.67 -4.07
C SER A 69 3.33 -14.52 -3.28
N VAL A 70 2.25 -13.96 -3.83
CA VAL A 70 1.45 -12.90 -3.22
C VAL A 70 -0.01 -13.30 -3.29
N LYS A 71 -0.70 -13.33 -2.14
CA LYS A 71 -2.14 -13.53 -2.05
C LYS A 71 -2.83 -12.23 -1.72
N TRP A 72 -3.79 -11.83 -2.54
CA TRP A 72 -4.52 -10.57 -2.38
C TRP A 72 -5.91 -10.78 -1.82
N TYR A 73 -6.37 -9.79 -1.05
CA TYR A 73 -7.73 -9.71 -0.57
C TYR A 73 -8.24 -8.27 -0.68
N PHE A 74 -9.48 -8.12 -1.09
CA PHE A 74 -10.22 -6.84 -1.04
C PHE A 74 -11.51 -7.08 -0.25
N ASN A 75 -11.65 -6.42 0.90
CA ASN A 75 -12.71 -6.66 1.89
C ASN A 75 -12.82 -8.16 2.24
N ASP A 76 -11.68 -8.78 2.56
CA ASP A 76 -11.53 -10.22 2.84
C ASP A 76 -11.89 -11.19 1.70
N ILE A 77 -12.27 -10.68 0.52
CA ILE A 77 -12.52 -11.50 -0.67
C ILE A 77 -11.20 -11.71 -1.41
N ALA A 78 -10.84 -12.97 -1.64
CA ALA A 78 -9.61 -13.32 -2.37
C ALA A 78 -9.61 -12.75 -3.80
N ARG A 79 -8.44 -12.24 -4.21
CA ARG A 79 -8.16 -11.62 -5.52
C ARG A 79 -6.82 -12.11 -6.08
N ASN A 80 -6.61 -11.88 -7.36
CA ASN A 80 -5.33 -12.12 -8.03
C ASN A 80 -4.55 -10.83 -8.24
N THR A 81 -3.23 -10.98 -8.38
CA THR A 81 -2.37 -9.87 -8.82
C THR A 81 -2.84 -9.37 -10.18
N GLY A 82 -3.00 -8.05 -10.32
CA GLY A 82 -3.47 -7.42 -11.54
C GLY A 82 -5.00 -7.36 -11.69
N ASP A 83 -5.76 -7.91 -10.73
CA ASP A 83 -7.22 -7.73 -10.71
C ASP A 83 -7.56 -6.24 -10.67
N VAL A 84 -8.53 -5.85 -11.50
CA VAL A 84 -9.09 -4.50 -11.53
C VAL A 84 -10.42 -4.49 -10.80
N ILE A 85 -10.52 -3.62 -9.80
CA ILE A 85 -11.68 -3.53 -8.91
C ILE A 85 -12.34 -2.17 -9.13
N VAL A 86 -13.62 -2.19 -9.50
CA VAL A 86 -14.44 -0.97 -9.54
C VAL A 86 -14.84 -0.63 -8.11
N LEU A 87 -14.49 0.56 -7.66
CA LEU A 87 -14.70 1.02 -6.29
C LEU A 87 -16.14 1.46 -6.06
N THR A 88 -16.67 1.05 -4.92
CA THR A 88 -17.97 1.46 -4.38
C THR A 88 -17.77 2.40 -3.22
N ALA A 89 -18.79 3.15 -2.81
CA ALA A 89 -18.64 4.07 -1.69
C ALA A 89 -18.41 3.34 -0.37
N GLY A 90 -17.65 3.98 0.52
CA GLY A 90 -17.39 3.51 1.88
C GLY A 90 -15.93 3.12 2.13
N SER A 91 -15.70 2.49 3.27
CA SER A 91 -14.37 2.01 3.66
C SER A 91 -14.10 0.63 3.07
N HIS A 92 -12.88 0.43 2.61
CA HIS A 92 -12.41 -0.83 2.08
C HIS A 92 -11.05 -1.20 2.65
N THR A 93 -10.80 -2.50 2.80
CA THR A 93 -9.53 -3.03 3.27
C THR A 93 -8.88 -3.83 2.15
N ILE A 94 -7.64 -3.50 1.84
CA ILE A 94 -6.77 -4.24 0.94
C ILE A 94 -5.77 -5.00 1.80
N ARG A 95 -5.62 -6.30 1.58
CA ARG A 95 -4.61 -7.11 2.27
C ARG A 95 -3.77 -7.86 1.25
N ALA A 96 -2.45 -7.80 1.40
CA ALA A 96 -1.50 -8.63 0.65
C ALA A 96 -0.74 -9.51 1.62
N VAL A 97 -0.74 -10.82 1.38
CA VAL A 97 0.06 -11.79 2.14
C VAL A 97 1.22 -12.22 1.25
N LEU A 98 2.44 -11.92 1.67
CA LEU A 98 3.69 -12.12 0.96
C LEU A 98 4.38 -13.37 1.48
N ASP A 99 4.59 -14.37 0.63
CA ASP A 99 5.27 -15.60 1.01
C ASP A 99 6.70 -15.62 0.46
N PHE A 100 7.71 -15.62 1.34
CA PHE A 100 9.13 -15.68 0.96
C PHE A 100 9.71 -17.10 1.06
N GLY A 101 8.90 -18.10 1.40
CA GLY A 101 9.26 -19.51 1.57
C GLY A 101 9.79 -19.87 2.96
N ASP A 102 10.45 -18.94 3.65
CA ASP A 102 10.95 -19.09 5.03
C ASP A 102 10.15 -18.28 6.06
N HIS A 103 9.44 -17.25 5.61
CA HIS A 103 8.53 -16.45 6.43
C HIS A 103 7.40 -15.89 5.56
N THR A 104 6.41 -15.31 6.24
CA THR A 104 5.28 -14.63 5.61
C THR A 104 5.13 -13.24 6.21
N ASP A 105 5.04 -12.24 5.36
CA ASP A 105 4.70 -10.87 5.75
C ASP A 105 3.28 -10.57 5.32
N THR A 106 2.59 -9.71 6.07
CA THR A 106 1.26 -9.23 5.70
C THR A 106 1.26 -7.71 5.66
N ILE A 107 0.66 -7.18 4.59
CA ILE A 107 0.42 -5.75 4.40
C ILE A 107 -1.08 -5.56 4.41
N VAL A 108 -1.55 -4.64 5.27
CA VAL A 108 -2.95 -4.23 5.31
C VAL A 108 -3.00 -2.74 5.01
N GLN A 109 -3.91 -2.33 4.13
CA GLN A 109 -4.19 -0.93 3.83
C GLN A 109 -5.70 -0.69 3.85
N GLU A 110 -6.12 0.32 4.57
CA GLU A 110 -7.50 0.81 4.52
C GLU A 110 -7.60 1.98 3.54
N ILE A 111 -8.68 2.04 2.76
CA ILE A 111 -9.00 3.17 1.89
C ILE A 111 -10.44 3.60 2.13
N PHE A 112 -10.70 4.89 1.93
CA PHE A 112 -12.05 5.45 1.93
C PHE A 112 -12.42 5.96 0.54
N VAL A 113 -13.60 5.59 0.06
CA VAL A 113 -14.13 5.97 -1.25
C VAL A 113 -15.31 6.92 -1.05
N SER A 114 -15.13 8.17 -1.50
CA SER A 114 -16.20 9.17 -1.49
C SER A 114 -17.16 8.96 -2.65
N GLN A 115 -18.39 9.47 -2.49
CA GLN A 115 -19.34 9.64 -3.60
C GLN A 115 -18.76 10.55 -4.70
#